data_AF-A0A0W8D758-F1
#
_entry.id   AF-A0A0W8D758-F1
#
_cell.length_a   1.000
_cell.length_b   1.000
_cell.length_c   1.000
_cell.angle_alpha   90.00
_cell.angle_beta   90.00
_cell.angle_gamma   90.00
#
_symmetry.space_group_name_H-M   'P 1'
#
loop_
_entity.id
_entity.type
_entity.pdbx_description
1 polymer ?
#
loop_
_entity_poly.entity_id
_entity_poly.type
_entity_poly.pdbx_seq_one_letter_code
_entity_poly.pdbx_strand_id
1 'polypeptide(L)'
;MDLDATFYQMVTLCVQPAKVYKSAYYRKQTKNRWARDDPAFAVIQFAFLLVATVAWAIAFRVDSAAKYASLLFHAVVIEWLGCGLVISTLCWWIANHHLRQRNNLGVGDALYVEQRVEWQFAFDIHCNSFFILFLFLYVLQVCRLSVDVWRDFGANVWLIYYCYCSFYWLRCWRRTRL
;
A
#
# COMPACT_ATOMS: atom_id res chain seq x y z
N MET A 1 -4.39 4.21 19.55
CA MET A 1 -3.60 3.80 18.37
C MET A 1 -2.16 3.67 18.80
N ASP A 2 -1.48 2.58 18.44
CA ASP A 2 -0.07 2.35 18.78
C ASP A 2 0.82 2.95 17.67
N LEU A 3 1.25 4.20 17.89
CA LEU A 3 2.04 4.95 16.92
C LEU A 3 3.46 4.37 16.77
N ASP A 4 4.06 3.92 17.87
CA ASP A 4 5.42 3.37 17.88
C ASP A 4 5.51 2.09 17.06
N ALA A 5 4.54 1.17 17.26
CA ALA A 5 4.43 -0.03 16.44
C ALA A 5 4.23 0.31 14.95
N THR A 6 3.47 1.37 14.65
CA THR A 6 3.20 1.80 13.28
C THR A 6 4.45 2.37 12.60
N PHE A 7 5.20 3.26 13.28
CA PHE A 7 6.46 3.79 12.75
C PHE A 7 7.50 2.69 12.57
N TYR A 8 7.62 1.78 13.54
CA TYR A 8 8.50 0.62 13.40
C TYR A 8 8.12 -0.22 12.19
N GLN A 9 6.82 -0.42 11.93
CA GLN A 9 6.34 -1.13 10.76
C GLN A 9 6.67 -0.38 9.46
N MET A 10 6.51 0.94 9.40
CA MET A 10 6.87 1.78 8.24
C MET A 10 8.37 1.69 7.91
N VAL A 11 9.24 1.79 8.92
CA VAL A 11 10.69 1.63 8.74
C VAL A 11 11.03 0.21 8.32
N THR A 12 10.44 -0.79 8.97
CA THR A 12 10.63 -2.21 8.63
C THR A 12 10.18 -2.51 7.20
N LEU A 13 9.15 -1.83 6.70
CA LEU A 13 8.69 -1.96 5.32
C LEU A 13 9.79 -1.57 4.31
N CYS A 14 10.59 -0.56 4.65
CA CYS A 14 11.67 -0.07 3.81
C CYS A 14 12.91 -0.98 3.88
N VAL A 15 13.26 -1.44 5.07
CA VAL A 15 14.50 -2.21 5.31
C VAL A 15 14.31 -3.70 5.08
N GLN A 16 13.22 -4.27 5.59
CA GLN A 16 12.98 -5.71 5.60
C GLN A 16 11.47 -6.01 5.42
N PRO A 17 10.94 -5.83 4.19
CA PRO A 17 9.51 -6.03 3.92
C PRO A 17 9.01 -7.42 4.30
N ALA A 18 9.88 -8.43 4.20
CA ALA A 18 9.62 -9.81 4.63
C ALA A 18 9.08 -9.92 6.07
N LYS A 19 9.55 -9.08 7.00
CA LYS A 19 9.08 -9.06 8.40
C LYS A 19 7.64 -8.57 8.52
N VAL A 20 7.24 -7.60 7.70
CA VAL A 20 5.88 -7.04 7.71
C VAL A 20 4.85 -8.10 7.32
N TYR A 21 5.13 -8.91 6.30
CA TYR A 21 4.24 -10.03 5.96
C TYR A 21 4.23 -11.11 7.02
N LYS A 22 5.39 -11.42 7.61
CA LYS A 22 5.47 -12.42 8.68
C LYS A 22 4.59 -12.01 9.87
N SER A 23 4.56 -10.71 10.19
CA SER A 23 3.61 -10.16 11.17
C SER A 23 2.14 -10.35 10.74
N ALA A 24 1.79 -10.09 9.48
CA ALA A 24 0.43 -10.34 8.99
C ALA A 24 0.02 -11.81 9.05
N TYR A 25 0.93 -12.72 8.71
CA TYR A 25 0.72 -14.15 8.83
C TYR A 25 0.50 -14.58 10.29
N TYR A 26 1.31 -14.08 11.22
CA TYR A 26 1.11 -14.37 12.64
C TYR A 26 -0.23 -13.85 13.16
N ARG A 27 -0.67 -12.65 12.76
CA ARG A 27 -2.03 -12.15 13.09
C ARG A 27 -3.10 -13.07 12.55
N LYS A 28 -2.92 -13.61 11.34
CA LYS A 28 -3.85 -14.59 10.80
C LYS A 28 -3.92 -15.85 11.65
N GLN A 29 -2.81 -16.35 12.16
CA GLN A 29 -2.81 -17.54 13.01
C GLN A 29 -3.42 -17.28 14.40
N THR A 30 -3.14 -16.13 15.02
CA THR A 30 -3.58 -15.86 16.40
C THR A 30 -4.98 -15.27 16.49
N LYS A 31 -5.41 -14.49 15.49
CA LYS A 31 -6.69 -13.75 15.49
C LYS A 31 -7.59 -14.09 14.31
N ASN A 32 -7.17 -14.99 13.42
CA ASN A 32 -7.88 -15.33 12.19
C ASN A 32 -8.21 -14.12 11.28
N ARG A 33 -7.45 -13.02 11.38
CA ARG A 33 -7.63 -11.78 10.60
C ARG A 33 -6.33 -11.36 9.92
N TRP A 34 -6.42 -10.88 8.68
CA TRP A 34 -5.25 -10.43 7.90
C TRP A 34 -4.99 -8.93 8.07
N ALA A 35 -6.07 -8.15 8.04
CA ALA A 35 -6.04 -6.70 8.18
C ALA A 35 -5.44 -6.27 9.53
N ARG A 36 -4.91 -5.05 9.59
CA ARG A 36 -4.59 -4.41 10.86
C ARG A 36 -5.87 -4.09 11.62
N ASP A 37 -5.78 -4.09 12.95
CA ASP A 37 -6.91 -3.76 13.82
C ASP A 37 -7.10 -2.24 13.97
N ASP A 38 -6.11 -1.43 13.57
CA ASP A 38 -6.07 0.01 13.73
C ASP A 38 -5.76 0.74 12.40
N PRO A 39 -6.30 1.96 12.20
CA PRO A 39 -6.07 2.75 10.99
C PRO A 39 -4.79 3.59 11.04
N ALA A 40 -3.91 3.42 12.04
CA ALA A 40 -2.83 4.36 12.32
C ALA A 40 -1.86 4.52 11.15
N PHE A 41 -1.61 3.44 10.40
CA PHE A 41 -0.74 3.49 9.22
C PHE A 41 -1.28 4.46 8.15
N ALA A 42 -2.57 4.38 7.84
CA ALA A 42 -3.21 5.26 6.85
C ALA A 42 -3.28 6.72 7.35
N VAL A 43 -3.52 6.92 8.65
CA VAL A 43 -3.55 8.26 9.26
C VAL A 43 -2.18 8.94 9.21
N ILE A 44 -1.11 8.22 9.58
CA ILE A 44 0.26 8.74 9.49
C ILE A 44 0.65 8.99 8.03
N GLN A 45 0.28 8.09 7.12
CA GLN A 45 0.52 8.28 5.69
C GLN A 45 -0.20 9.51 5.12
N PHE A 46 -1.44 9.78 5.55
CA PHE A 46 -2.16 11.00 5.20
C PHE A 46 -1.44 12.25 5.72
N ALA A 47 -0.95 12.23 6.97
CA ALA A 47 -0.16 13.33 7.51
C ALA A 47 1.14 13.58 6.69
N PHE A 48 1.82 12.53 6.25
CA PHE A 48 2.97 12.65 5.36
C PHE A 48 2.62 13.24 3.99
N LEU A 49 1.48 12.86 3.43
CA LEU A 49 0.98 13.47 2.19
C LEU A 49 0.73 14.96 2.35
N LEU A 50 0.10 15.39 3.46
CA LEU A 50 -0.11 16.82 3.74
C LEU A 50 1.22 17.59 3.78
N VAL A 51 2.20 17.08 4.52
CA VAL A 51 3.53 17.71 4.62
C VAL A 51 4.22 17.76 3.25
N ALA A 52 4.14 16.69 2.46
CA ALA A 52 4.74 16.65 1.14
C ALA A 52 4.06 17.59 0.15
N THR A 53 2.72 17.68 0.18
CA THR A 53 1.94 18.64 -0.61
C THR A 53 2.37 20.07 -0.29
N VAL A 54 2.59 20.41 0.99
CA VAL A 54 3.15 21.72 1.39
C VAL A 54 4.53 21.93 0.76
N ALA A 55 5.43 20.96 0.91
CA ALA A 55 6.79 21.06 0.37
C ALA A 55 6.79 21.27 -1.16
N TRP A 56 5.94 20.54 -1.89
CA TRP A 56 5.78 20.68 -3.34
C TRP A 56 5.15 22.02 -3.75
N ALA A 57 4.16 22.51 -3.01
CA ALA A 57 3.57 23.81 -3.26
C ALA A 57 4.60 24.95 -3.11
N ILE A 58 5.48 24.84 -2.12
CA ILE A 58 6.61 25.77 -1.93
C ILE A 58 7.61 25.64 -3.08
N ALA A 59 7.99 24.41 -3.44
CA ALA A 59 8.96 24.15 -4.51
C ALA A 59 8.50 24.70 -5.87
N PHE A 60 7.22 24.58 -6.20
CA PHE A 60 6.63 25.11 -7.43
C PHE A 60 6.16 26.57 -7.33
N ARG A 61 6.40 27.25 -6.20
CA ARG A 61 5.96 28.63 -5.94
C ARG A 61 4.48 28.85 -6.27
N VAL A 62 3.61 28.02 -5.67
CA VAL A 62 2.17 28.12 -5.87
C VAL A 62 1.60 29.29 -5.06
N ASP A 63 1.25 30.38 -5.74
CA ASP A 63 0.82 31.62 -5.07
C ASP A 63 -0.68 31.67 -4.71
N SER A 64 -1.49 30.70 -5.16
CA SER A 64 -2.95 30.71 -4.97
C SER A 64 -3.42 29.58 -4.05
N ALA A 65 -4.22 29.95 -3.04
CA ALA A 65 -4.86 28.99 -2.12
C ALA A 65 -5.75 27.97 -2.85
N ALA A 66 -6.40 28.35 -3.95
CA ALA A 66 -7.21 27.44 -4.76
C ALA A 66 -6.36 26.36 -5.45
N LYS A 67 -5.18 26.74 -5.97
CA LYS A 67 -4.23 25.79 -6.57
C LYS A 67 -3.66 24.84 -5.52
N TYR A 68 -3.35 25.36 -4.33
CA TYR A 68 -2.92 24.54 -3.20
C TYR A 68 -3.98 23.51 -2.80
N ALA A 69 -5.23 23.95 -2.63
CA ALA A 69 -6.35 23.07 -2.30
C ALA A 69 -6.60 22.02 -3.39
N SER A 70 -6.48 22.40 -4.67
CA SER A 70 -6.59 21.48 -5.79
C SER A 70 -5.47 20.42 -5.80
N LEU A 71 -4.23 20.80 -5.48
CA LEU A 71 -3.10 19.87 -5.40
C LEU A 71 -3.26 18.87 -4.25
N LEU A 72 -3.68 19.35 -3.08
CA LEU A 72 -3.99 18.50 -1.93
C LEU A 72 -5.15 17.56 -2.22
N PHE A 73 -6.23 18.06 -2.82
CA PHE A 73 -7.37 17.25 -3.21
C PHE A 73 -6.95 16.17 -4.21
N HIS A 74 -6.17 16.51 -5.23
CA HIS A 74 -5.71 15.55 -6.22
C HIS A 74 -4.83 14.46 -5.58
N ALA A 75 -3.81 14.84 -4.80
CA ALA A 75 -2.89 13.90 -4.17
C ALA A 75 -3.59 12.93 -3.20
N VAL A 76 -4.50 13.45 -2.36
CA VAL A 76 -5.18 12.62 -1.35
C VAL A 76 -6.36 11.86 -1.94
N VAL A 77 -7.27 12.58 -2.61
CA VAL A 77 -8.58 12.01 -2.98
C VAL A 77 -8.49 11.21 -4.26
N ILE A 78 -7.78 11.71 -5.27
CA ILE A 78 -7.69 11.04 -6.56
C ILE A 78 -6.63 9.95 -6.52
N GLU A 79 -5.39 10.30 -6.19
CA GLU A 79 -4.25 9.37 -6.27
C GLU A 79 -4.24 8.38 -5.11
N TRP A 80 -4.21 8.86 -3.87
CA TRP A 80 -4.07 7.97 -2.72
C TRP A 80 -5.35 7.18 -2.44
N LEU A 81 -6.51 7.86 -2.36
CA LEU A 81 -7.78 7.22 -2.02
C LEU A 81 -8.45 6.59 -3.25
N GLY A 82 -8.69 7.36 -4.31
CA GLY A 82 -9.43 6.92 -5.50
C GLY A 82 -8.75 5.74 -6.19
N CYS A 83 -7.50 5.90 -6.63
CA CYS A 83 -6.74 4.78 -7.20
C CYS A 83 -6.57 3.64 -6.19
N GLY A 84 -6.42 3.96 -4.90
CA GLY A 84 -6.28 2.96 -3.85
C GLY A 84 -7.50 2.07 -3.66
N LEU A 85 -8.70 2.63 -3.69
CA LEU A 85 -9.95 1.87 -3.63
C LEU A 85 -10.11 0.97 -4.85
N VAL A 86 -9.79 1.48 -6.04
CA VAL A 86 -9.86 0.69 -7.28
C VAL A 86 -8.87 -0.48 -7.23
N ILE A 87 -7.60 -0.21 -6.95
CA ILE A 87 -6.54 -1.23 -6.92
C ILE A 87 -6.82 -2.27 -5.84
N SER A 88 -7.20 -1.83 -4.63
CA SER A 88 -7.53 -2.74 -3.52
C SER A 88 -8.71 -3.65 -3.87
N THR A 89 -9.74 -3.11 -4.51
CA THR A 89 -10.92 -3.88 -4.93
C THR A 89 -10.57 -4.89 -6.02
N LEU A 90 -9.77 -4.49 -7.02
CA LEU A 90 -9.30 -5.41 -8.06
C LEU A 90 -8.41 -6.51 -7.49
N CYS A 91 -7.42 -6.18 -6.66
CA CYS A 91 -6.54 -7.16 -6.02
C CYS A 91 -7.32 -8.13 -5.13
N TRP A 92 -8.25 -7.60 -4.31
CA TRP A 92 -9.13 -8.40 -3.47
C TRP A 92 -10.00 -9.37 -4.28
N TRP A 93 -10.61 -8.88 -5.38
CA TRP A 93 -11.42 -9.70 -6.27
C TRP A 93 -10.58 -10.79 -6.93
N ILE A 94 -9.41 -10.44 -7.49
CA ILE A 94 -8.49 -11.39 -8.11
C ILE A 94 -8.04 -12.45 -7.10
N ALA A 95 -7.69 -12.08 -5.86
CA ALA A 95 -7.28 -13.06 -4.86
C ALA A 95 -8.38 -14.05 -4.51
N ASN A 96 -9.57 -13.54 -4.23
CA ASN A 96 -10.67 -14.40 -3.80
C ASN A 96 -11.31 -15.17 -4.96
N HIS A 97 -11.07 -14.81 -6.22
CA HIS A 97 -11.62 -15.52 -7.37
C HIS A 97 -10.60 -16.47 -8.04
N HIS A 98 -9.36 -16.00 -8.25
CA HIS A 98 -8.34 -16.73 -9.02
C HIS A 98 -7.24 -17.36 -8.18
N LEU A 99 -6.96 -16.82 -6.98
CA LEU A 99 -5.89 -17.30 -6.11
C LEU A 99 -6.42 -18.19 -4.98
N ARG A 100 -7.64 -18.71 -5.08
CA ARG A 100 -8.13 -19.71 -4.12
C ARG A 100 -7.62 -21.09 -4.52
N GLN A 101 -6.92 -21.74 -3.60
CA GLN A 101 -6.68 -23.18 -3.72
C GLN A 101 -8.02 -23.90 -3.53
N ARG A 102 -8.61 -24.36 -4.64
CA ARG A 102 -9.54 -25.49 -4.59
C ARG A 102 -8.68 -26.72 -4.38
N ASN A 103 -8.60 -27.24 -3.16
CA ASN A 103 -8.05 -28.57 -2.95
C ASN A 103 -9.03 -29.55 -3.62
N ASN A 104 -8.70 -29.99 -4.84
CA ASN A 104 -9.40 -31.05 -5.56
C ASN A 104 -8.98 -32.46 -5.06
N LEU A 105 -8.28 -32.55 -3.92
CA LEU A 105 -7.88 -33.79 -3.30
C LEU A 105 -8.92 -34.14 -2.24
N GLY A 106 -9.80 -35.09 -2.56
CA GLY A 106 -10.95 -35.53 -1.77
C GLY A 106 -10.60 -36.20 -0.43
N VAL A 107 -9.85 -35.52 0.43
CA VAL A 107 -9.53 -35.93 1.79
C VAL A 107 -9.94 -34.81 2.73
N GLY A 108 -11.18 -34.89 3.22
CA GLY A 108 -11.64 -34.22 4.45
C GLY A 108 -12.18 -32.80 4.30
N ASP A 109 -13.41 -32.66 3.79
CA ASP A 109 -14.20 -31.41 3.81
C ASP A 109 -14.46 -30.85 5.24
N ALA A 110 -14.13 -31.58 6.30
CA ALA A 110 -14.42 -31.21 7.69
C ALA A 110 -13.32 -30.40 8.40
N LEU A 111 -12.11 -30.26 7.83
CA LEU A 111 -10.97 -29.59 8.49
C LEU A 111 -10.44 -28.36 7.75
N TYR A 112 -10.95 -28.04 6.56
CA TYR A 112 -10.45 -26.91 5.78
C TYR A 112 -11.25 -25.63 6.07
N VAL A 113 -10.69 -24.76 6.93
CA VAL A 113 -11.26 -23.42 7.15
C VAL A 113 -11.00 -22.56 5.90
N GLU A 114 -12.05 -22.22 5.18
CA GLU A 114 -12.00 -21.41 3.96
C GLU A 114 -11.29 -20.08 4.22
N GLN A 115 -10.05 -19.94 3.74
CA GLN A 115 -9.24 -18.74 3.93
C GLN A 115 -9.63 -17.68 2.89
N ARG A 116 -10.41 -16.69 3.32
CA ARG A 116 -10.75 -15.51 2.51
C ARG A 116 -9.82 -14.34 2.83
N VAL A 117 -9.44 -13.61 1.78
CA VAL A 117 -8.72 -12.35 1.92
C VAL A 117 -9.73 -11.24 2.16
N GLU A 118 -9.54 -10.51 3.25
CA GLU A 118 -10.38 -9.36 3.62
C GLU A 118 -10.04 -8.16 2.71
N TRP A 119 -11.05 -7.39 2.32
CA TRP A 119 -10.82 -6.19 1.52
C TRP A 119 -9.96 -5.15 2.25
N GLN A 120 -10.13 -5.03 3.57
CA GLN A 120 -9.31 -4.16 4.42
C GLN A 120 -7.81 -4.51 4.34
N PHE A 121 -7.47 -5.80 4.23
CA PHE A 121 -6.10 -6.23 4.04
C PHE A 121 -5.56 -5.86 2.65
N ALA A 122 -6.41 -5.88 1.62
CA ALA A 122 -6.04 -5.40 0.30
C ALA A 122 -5.70 -3.90 0.32
N PHE A 123 -6.49 -3.11 1.05
CA PHE A 123 -6.23 -1.70 1.27
C PHE A 123 -4.98 -1.44 2.11
N ASP A 124 -4.68 -2.28 3.11
CA ASP A 124 -3.42 -2.23 3.85
C ASP A 124 -2.20 -2.45 2.93
N ILE A 125 -2.31 -3.33 1.94
CA ILE A 125 -1.25 -3.58 0.95
C ILE A 125 -1.08 -2.39 0.01
N HIS A 126 -2.18 -1.74 -0.41
CA HIS A 126 -2.14 -0.46 -1.11
C HIS A 126 -1.38 0.58 -0.29
N CYS A 127 -1.75 0.79 0.97
CA CYS A 127 -1.08 1.77 1.85
C CYS A 127 0.42 1.46 1.99
N ASN A 128 0.79 0.20 2.18
CA ASN A 128 2.19 -0.22 2.27
C ASN A 128 2.97 0.11 0.99
N SER A 129 2.42 -0.28 -0.16
CA SER A 129 3.08 -0.06 -1.45
C SER A 129 3.17 1.44 -1.77
N PHE A 130 2.11 2.19 -1.43
CA PHE A 130 2.06 3.64 -1.63
C PHE A 130 3.09 4.35 -0.75
N PHE A 131 3.36 3.84 0.46
CA PHE A 131 4.38 4.44 1.32
C PHE A 131 5.78 4.37 0.69
N ILE A 132 6.10 3.23 0.07
CA ILE A 132 7.37 3.09 -0.65
C ILE A 132 7.42 4.04 -1.85
N LEU A 133 6.36 4.09 -2.65
CA LEU A 133 6.24 5.03 -3.76
C LEU A 133 6.35 6.50 -3.31
N PHE A 134 5.71 6.84 -2.19
CA PHE A 134 5.77 8.15 -1.57
C PHE A 134 7.22 8.55 -1.24
N LEU A 135 8.01 7.66 -0.64
CA LEU A 135 9.41 7.96 -0.35
C LEU A 135 10.22 8.22 -1.63
N PHE A 136 9.94 7.51 -2.72
CA PHE A 136 10.61 7.74 -4.00
C PHE A 136 10.17 9.04 -4.70
N LEU A 137 8.87 9.30 -4.78
CA LEU A 137 8.33 10.42 -5.57
C LEU A 137 8.15 11.70 -4.80
N TYR A 138 7.81 11.63 -3.52
CA TYR A 138 7.50 12.83 -2.74
C TYR A 138 8.69 13.27 -1.90
N VAL A 139 9.56 12.34 -1.46
CA VAL A 139 10.74 12.68 -0.65
C VAL A 139 12.00 12.77 -1.50
N LEU A 140 12.40 11.67 -2.17
CA LEU A 140 13.64 11.65 -2.94
C LEU A 140 13.63 12.56 -4.16
N GLN A 141 12.46 12.73 -4.81
CA GLN A 141 12.32 13.62 -5.96
C GLN A 141 12.47 15.09 -5.59
N VAL A 142 11.94 15.52 -4.44
CA VAL A 142 12.12 16.89 -3.93
C VAL A 142 13.61 17.18 -3.65
N CYS A 143 14.38 16.17 -3.22
CA CYS A 143 15.83 16.29 -3.02
C CYS A 143 16.64 16.35 -4.33
N ARG A 144 16.10 15.94 -5.49
CA ARG A 144 16.78 15.89 -6.80
C ARG A 144 16.08 16.79 -7.82
N LEU A 145 16.33 18.09 -7.71
CA LEU A 145 15.71 19.21 -8.45
C LEU A 145 15.90 19.24 -9.99
N SER A 146 16.47 18.23 -10.65
CA SER A 146 16.67 18.29 -12.12
C SER A 146 15.39 17.90 -12.87
N VAL A 147 14.75 18.91 -13.49
CA VAL A 147 13.44 18.88 -14.20
C VAL A 147 13.45 18.07 -15.52
N ASP A 148 14.61 17.64 -16.02
CA ASP A 148 14.71 17.05 -17.37
C ASP A 148 14.60 15.52 -17.42
N VAL A 149 14.77 14.80 -16.30
CA VAL A 149 14.59 13.33 -16.22
C VAL A 149 13.09 12.94 -16.20
N TRP A 150 12.20 13.93 -16.27
CA TRP A 150 10.82 13.88 -15.79
C TRP A 150 9.80 13.23 -16.73
N ARG A 151 9.99 13.25 -18.04
CA ARG A 151 8.90 12.85 -18.95
C ARG A 151 8.79 11.34 -19.13
N ASP A 152 9.90 10.61 -19.00
CA ASP A 152 9.94 9.16 -19.17
C ASP A 152 9.78 8.39 -17.84
N PHE A 153 10.05 9.03 -16.70
CA PHE A 153 9.99 8.35 -15.39
C PHE A 153 8.56 8.20 -14.85
N GLY A 154 7.68 9.19 -15.10
CA GLY A 154 6.30 9.18 -14.58
C GLY A 154 5.46 7.97 -15.02
N ALA A 155 5.61 7.54 -16.29
CA ALA A 155 4.93 6.35 -16.81
C ALA A 155 5.50 5.04 -16.24
N ASN A 156 6.81 5.00 -15.96
CA ASN A 156 7.48 3.83 -15.38
C ASN A 156 7.18 3.64 -13.88
N VAL A 157 6.87 4.72 -13.16
CA VAL A 157 6.61 4.68 -11.72
C VAL A 157 5.26 4.05 -11.38
N TRP A 158 4.21 4.33 -12.14
CA TRP A 158 2.93 3.63 -11.99
C TRP A 158 3.08 2.14 -12.31
N LEU A 159 3.89 1.78 -13.29
CA LEU A 159 4.26 0.39 -13.56
C LEU A 159 5.03 -0.24 -12.39
N ILE A 160 5.98 0.47 -11.78
CA ILE A 160 6.68 0.01 -10.58
C ILE A 160 5.70 -0.16 -9.41
N TYR A 161 4.74 0.74 -9.24
CA TYR A 161 3.68 0.65 -8.24
C TYR A 161 2.82 -0.60 -8.41
N TYR A 162 2.34 -0.83 -9.64
CA TYR A 162 1.60 -2.03 -10.01
C TYR A 162 2.45 -3.30 -9.86
N CYS A 163 3.73 -3.27 -10.21
CA CYS A 163 4.67 -4.39 -10.02
C CYS A 163 4.96 -4.65 -8.54
N TYR A 164 5.05 -3.62 -7.69
CA TYR A 164 5.29 -3.76 -6.26
C TYR A 164 4.05 -4.28 -5.54
N CYS A 165 2.86 -3.75 -5.85
CA CYS A 165 1.58 -4.31 -5.41
C CYS A 165 1.46 -5.77 -5.84
N SER A 166 1.75 -6.08 -7.11
CA SER A 166 1.71 -7.46 -7.64
C SER A 166 2.73 -8.38 -6.98
N PHE A 167 3.97 -7.92 -6.74
CA PHE A 167 5.02 -8.69 -6.06
C PHE A 167 4.70 -8.91 -4.58
N TYR A 168 4.18 -7.89 -3.90
CA TYR A 168 3.67 -7.98 -2.53
C TYR A 168 2.56 -9.02 -2.45
N TRP A 169 1.62 -8.97 -3.39
CA TRP A 169 0.50 -9.90 -3.49
C TRP A 169 0.96 -11.34 -3.74
N LEU A 170 1.83 -11.54 -4.74
CA LEU A 170 2.37 -12.85 -5.13
C LEU A 170 3.20 -13.51 -4.03
N ARG A 171 4.01 -12.74 -3.28
CA ARG A 171 4.78 -13.29 -2.16
C ARG A 171 3.95 -13.54 -0.92
N CYS A 172 2.98 -12.68 -0.62
CA CYS A 172 2.02 -12.93 0.45
C CYS A 172 1.26 -14.23 0.19
N TRP A 173 0.87 -14.47 -1.06
CA TRP A 173 0.11 -15.65 -1.44
C TRP A 173 0.94 -16.94 -1.62
N ARG A 174 2.20 -16.86 -2.09
CA ARG A 174 3.07 -18.05 -2.19
C ARG A 174 3.44 -18.66 -0.84
N ARG A 175 3.51 -17.85 0.23
CA ARG A 175 3.84 -18.32 1.59
C ARG A 175 2.63 -18.76 2.42
N THR A 176 1.40 -18.50 1.96
CA THR A 176 0.20 -19.13 2.52
C THR A 176 -0.06 -20.54 1.97
N ARG A 177 0.81 -21.05 1.08
CA ARG A 177 0.75 -22.40 0.50
C ARG A 177 1.67 -23.42 1.19
N LEU A 178 2.52 -22.98 2.13
CA LEU A 178 3.41 -23.83 2.95
C LEU A 178 2.92 -23.77 4.40
#